data_AF-Q51600-F1
#
_entry.id   AF-Q51600-F1
#
_cell.length_a   1.000
_cell.length_b   1.000
_cell.length_c   1.000
_cell.angle_alpha   90.00
_cell.angle_beta   90.00
_cell.angle_gamma   90.00
#
_symmetry.space_group_name_H-M   'P 1'
#
loop_
_entity.id
_entity.type
_entity.pdbx_description
1 polymer ?
#
loop_
_entity_poly.entity_id
_entity_poly.type
_entity_poly.pdbx_seq_one_letter_code
_entity_poly.pdbx_strand_id
1 'polypeptide(L)' 'KLGRVRADLRRARPSDNVTDIAMRYGFSHLGRFSAVYKARFGELPSQTLSRSR' A
#
# COMPACT_ATOMS: atom_id res chain seq x y z
N LYS A 1 10.36 -3.86 -3.53
CA LYS A 1 9.45 -2.69 -3.53
C LYS A 1 8.16 -2.96 -2.74
N LEU A 2 7.32 -3.91 -3.16
CA LEU A 2 6.02 -4.22 -2.51
C LEU A 2 6.09 -4.62 -1.03
N GLY A 3 7.11 -5.38 -0.62
CA GLY A 3 7.30 -5.73 0.80
C GLY A 3 7.55 -4.52 1.70
N ARG A 4 8.30 -3.52 1.21
CA ARG A 4 8.55 -2.27 1.95
C ARG A 4 7.29 -1.42 2.02
N VAL A 5 6.54 -1.32 0.93
CA VAL A 5 5.20 -0.68 0.92
C VAL A 5 4.28 -1.31 1.97
N ARG A 6 4.22 -2.64 2.07
CA ARG A 6 3.42 -3.32 3.09
C ARG A 6 3.88 -3.00 4.50
N ALA A 7 5.19 -2.92 4.74
CA ALA A 7 5.73 -2.55 6.03
C ALA A 7 5.33 -1.12 6.43
N ASP A 8 5.40 -0.18 5.49
CA ASP A 8 4.99 1.21 5.70
C ASP A 8 3.49 1.35 5.88
N LEU A 9 2.67 0.65 5.08
CA LEU A 9 1.21 0.61 5.26
C LEU A 9 0.82 0.07 6.64
N ARG A 10 1.61 -0.86 7.21
CA ARG A 10 1.40 -1.40 8.55
C ARG A 10 1.84 -0.47 9.69
N ARG A 11 2.67 0.52 9.38
CA ARG A 11 3.17 1.54 10.33
C ARG A 11 2.58 2.92 10.06
N ALA A 12 1.69 3.01 9.09
CA ALA A 12 1.10 4.25 8.62
C ALA A 12 0.20 4.86 9.70
N ARG A 13 0.24 6.18 9.81
CA ARG A 13 -0.60 6.94 10.74
C ARG A 13 -2.01 7.13 10.16
N PRO A 14 -3.01 7.52 10.96
CA PRO A 14 -4.35 7.81 10.47
C PRO A 14 -4.40 8.87 9.35
N SER A 15 -3.41 9.76 9.28
CA SER A 15 -3.26 10.76 8.22
C SER A 15 -2.64 10.24 6.93
N ASP A 16 -1.95 9.10 6.96
CA ASP A 16 -1.34 8.50 5.77
C ASP A 16 -2.41 7.83 4.90
N ASN A 17 -2.17 7.86 3.58
CA ASN A 17 -2.99 7.17 2.59
C ASN A 17 -2.13 6.27 1.68
N VAL A 18 -2.81 5.33 1.03
CA VAL A 18 -2.16 4.35 0.13
C VAL A 18 -1.44 5.04 -1.03
N THR A 19 -2.01 6.12 -1.55
CA THR A 19 -1.48 6.85 -2.70
C THR A 19 -0.11 7.44 -2.42
N ASP A 20 0.05 8.16 -1.30
CA ASP A 20 1.31 8.80 -0.93
C ASP A 20 2.40 7.77 -0.64
N ILE A 21 2.05 6.65 -0.01
CA ILE A 21 2.98 5.55 0.21
C ILE A 21 3.37 4.93 -1.14
N ALA A 22 2.42 4.63 -2.02
CA ALA A 22 2.70 4.08 -3.34
C ALA A 22 3.61 5.01 -4.18
N MET A 23 3.33 6.32 -4.17
CA MET A 23 4.13 7.33 -4.86
C MET A 23 5.53 7.47 -4.29
N ARG A 24 5.72 7.43 -2.96
CA ARG A 24 7.05 7.43 -2.32
C ARG A 24 7.95 6.31 -2.80
N TYR A 25 7.37 5.13 -3.07
CA TYR A 25 8.14 4.04 -3.64
C TYR A 25 8.34 4.20 -5.15
N GLY A 26 7.53 5.01 -5.85
CA GLY A 26 7.58 5.22 -7.29
C GLY A 26 6.58 4.36 -8.05
N PHE A 27 5.37 4.17 -7.51
CA PHE A 27 4.23 3.64 -8.25
C PHE A 27 3.36 4.81 -8.70
N SER A 28 3.33 5.08 -10.00
CA SER A 28 2.51 6.12 -10.62
C SER A 28 1.09 5.64 -10.98
N HIS A 29 0.93 4.35 -11.27
CA HIS A 29 -0.35 3.76 -11.65
C HIS A 29 -0.98 2.99 -10.49
N LEU A 30 -1.84 3.64 -9.71
CA LEU A 30 -2.45 3.07 -8.49
C LEU A 30 -3.31 1.83 -8.75
N GLY A 31 -4.00 1.76 -9.89
CA GLY A 31 -4.79 0.58 -10.27
C GLY A 31 -3.91 -0.65 -10.51
N ARG A 32 -2.84 -0.49 -11.32
CA ARG A 32 -1.85 -1.57 -11.57
C ARG A 32 -1.13 -1.94 -10.27
N PHE A 33 -0.73 -0.96 -9.46
CA PHE A 33 -0.12 -1.21 -8.16
C PHE A 33 -1.03 -2.05 -7.25
N SER A 34 -2.31 -1.68 -7.12
CA SER A 34 -3.26 -2.40 -6.29
C SER A 34 -3.50 -3.84 -6.78
N ALA A 35 -3.58 -4.04 -8.10
CA ALA A 35 -3.70 -5.38 -8.69
C ALA A 35 -2.47 -6.24 -8.39
N VAL A 36 -1.26 -5.72 -8.58
CA VAL A 36 -0.01 -6.46 -8.30
C VAL A 36 0.16 -6.69 -6.80
N TYR A 37 -0.22 -5.73 -5.95
CA TYR A 37 -0.18 -5.88 -4.49
C TYR A 37 -1.12 -6.99 -4.03
N LYS A 38 -2.38 -7.00 -4.51
CA LYS A 38 -3.36 -8.06 -4.23
C LYS A 38 -2.90 -9.42 -4.73
N ALA A 39 -2.37 -9.50 -5.95
CA ALA A 39 -1.83 -10.75 -6.49
C ALA A 39 -0.69 -11.33 -5.64
N ARG A 40 0.10 -10.48 -4.97
CA ARG A 40 1.23 -10.91 -4.13
C ARG A 40 0.87 -11.21 -2.68
N PHE A 41 -0.07 -10.47 -2.09
CA PHE A 41 -0.36 -10.54 -0.64
C PHE A 41 -1.78 -11.00 -0.30
N GLY A 42 -2.64 -11.21 -1.29
CA GLY A 42 -4.03 -11.64 -1.10
C GLY A 42 -4.99 -10.57 -0.60
N GLU A 43 -4.48 -9.36 -0.28
CA GLU A 43 -5.27 -8.23 0.23
C GLU A 43 -4.95 -6.96 -0.56
N LEU A 44 -5.86 -5.99 -0.54
CA LEU A 44 -5.62 -4.67 -1.12
C LEU A 44 -4.73 -3.82 -0.18
N PRO A 45 -3.93 -2.89 -0.71
CA PRO A 45 -3.13 -2.00 0.12
C PRO A 45 -3.99 -1.12 1.05
N SER A 46 -5.22 -0.78 0.65
CA SER A 46 -6.20 -0.10 1.50
C SER A 46 -6.67 -0.95 2.67
N GLN A 47 -6.79 -2.27 2.49
CA GLN A 47 -7.14 -3.20 3.57
C GLN A 47 -5.99 -3.32 4.57
N THR A 48 -4.74 -3.41 4.09
CA THR A 48 -3.56 -3.37 4.97
C THR A 48 -3.52 -2.07 5.78
N LEU A 49 -3.77 -0.93 5.13
CA LEU A 49 -3.81 0.37 5.80
C LEU A 49 -4.94 0.45 6.84
N SER A 50 -6.13 -0.02 6.49
CA SER A 50 -7.30 -0.02 7.39
C SER A 50 -7.12 -0.89 8.62
N ARG A 51 -6.31 -1.96 8.55
CA ARG A 51 -5.99 -2.80 9.73
C ARG A 51 -4.98 -2.16 10.67
N SER A 52 -4.35 -1.06 10.24
CA SER A 52 -3.25 -0.40 10.94
C SER A 52 -3.68 0.92 11.57
N ARG A 53 -4.91 1.37 11.28
CA ARG A 53 -5.62 2.45 11.98
C ARG A 53 -6.47 1.85 13.09
#